data_AF-K5WVD4-F1
#
_entry.id   AF-K5WVD4-F1
#
_cell.length_a   1.000
_cell.length_b   1.000
_cell.length_c   1.000
_cell.angle_alpha   90.00
_cell.angle_beta   90.00
_cell.angle_gamma   90.00
#
_symmetry.space_group_name_H-M   'P 1'
#
loop_
_entity.id
_entity.type
_entity.pdbx_description
1 polymer ?
#
loop_
_entity_poly.entity_id
_entity_poly.type
_entity_poly.pdbx_seq_one_letter_code
_entity_poly.pdbx_strand_id
1 'polypeptide(L)' 'KYKVNHIRISPYNSQANGIVKRRHLDVREALVKASEGEEQHWTTAAPGVFWAERVLIQKSTADL' A
#
# COMPACT_ATOMS: atom_id res chain seq x y z
N LYS A 1 13.08 -22.87 12.40
CA LYS A 1 12.68 -21.64 13.11
C LYS A 1 13.17 -20.45 12.31
N TYR A 2 12.28 -19.66 11.72
CA TYR A 2 12.65 -18.58 10.80
C TYR A 2 13.49 -17.53 11.53
N LYS A 3 14.71 -17.27 11.06
CA LYS A 3 15.66 -16.29 11.63
C LYS A 3 15.28 -14.86 11.23
N VAL A 4 14.01 -14.48 11.41
CA VAL A 4 13.52 -13.15 11.06
C VAL A 4 13.64 -12.25 12.28
N ASN A 5 14.44 -11.20 12.15
CA ASN A 5 14.62 -10.19 13.20
C ASN A 5 13.44 -9.23 13.19
N HIS A 6 12.79 -9.05 14.34
CA HIS A 6 11.69 -8.09 14.49
C HIS A 6 12.27 -6.68 14.65
N ILE A 7 12.01 -5.80 13.68
CA ILE A 7 12.32 -4.37 13.77
C ILE A 7 11.13 -3.68 14.44
N ARG A 8 11.36 -3.02 15.59
CA ARG A 8 10.33 -2.26 16.31
C ARG A 8 10.51 -0.77 16.05
N ILE A 9 9.51 -0.15 15.46
CA ILE A 9 9.46 1.31 15.27
C ILE A 9 8.82 1.93 16.50
N SER A 10 9.30 3.11 16.92
CA SER A 10 8.73 3.84 18.05
C SER A 10 7.28 4.29 17.77
N PRO A 11 6.44 4.40 18.81
CA PRO A 11 5.12 5.00 18.67
C PRO A 11 5.20 6.42 18.08
N TYR A 12 4.22 6.79 17.26
CA TYR A 12 4.07 8.13 16.66
C TYR A 12 5.20 8.62 15.73
N ASN A 13 6.18 7.77 15.37
CA ASN A 13 7.17 8.11 14.35
C ASN A 13 6.59 7.89 12.93
N SER A 14 5.77 8.85 12.49
CA SER A 14 5.10 8.84 11.19
C SER A 14 6.07 8.85 10.01
N GLN A 15 7.24 9.48 10.18
CA GLN A 15 8.26 9.65 9.15
C GLN A 15 9.02 8.35 8.87
N ALA A 16 9.34 7.57 9.92
CA ALA A 16 9.91 6.23 9.75
C ALA A 16 8.97 5.26 9.00
N ASN A 17 7.65 5.52 9.05
CA ASN A 17 6.64 4.74 8.35
C ASN A 17 6.24 5.31 6.98
N GLY A 18 6.94 6.34 6.48
CA GLY A 18 6.52 7.09 5.29
C GLY A 18 6.33 6.23 4.04
N ILE A 19 7.24 5.28 3.78
CA ILE A 19 7.17 4.37 2.61
C ILE A 19 5.91 3.50 2.68
N VAL A 20 5.65 2.92 3.85
CA VAL A 20 4.48 2.06 4.09
C VAL A 20 3.20 2.89 3.95
N LYS A 21 3.16 4.08 4.56
CA LYS A 21 1.99 4.97 4.50
C LYS A 21 1.62 5.39 3.08
N ARG A 22 2.59 5.78 2.24
CA ARG A 22 2.32 6.16 0.84
C ARG A 22 1.72 5.00 0.07
N ARG A 23 2.34 3.81 0.16
CA ARG A 23 1.82 2.60 -0.50
C ARG A 23 0.41 2.24 -0.03
N HIS A 24 0.11 2.38 1.27
CA HIS A 24 -1.24 2.14 1.76
C HIS A 24 -2.27 3.16 1.24
N LEU A 25 -1.87 4.42 1.03
CA LEU A 25 -2.75 5.42 0.45
C LEU A 25 -3.09 5.07 -1.00
N ASP A 26 -2.08 4.74 -1.81
CA ASP A 26 -2.25 4.37 -3.23
C ASP A 26 -3.18 3.15 -3.38
N VAL A 27 -2.93 2.10 -2.58
CA VAL A 27 -3.77 0.89 -2.55
C VAL A 27 -5.21 1.24 -2.16
N ARG A 28 -5.42 2.09 -1.15
CA ARG A 28 -6.77 2.46 -0.72
C ARG A 28 -7.50 3.22 -1.82
N GLU A 29 -6.86 4.18 -2.48
CA GLU A 29 -7.48 4.91 -3.59
C GLU A 29 -7.82 3.98 -4.76
N ALA A 30 -6.92 3.06 -5.10
CA ALA A 30 -7.13 2.07 -6.16
C ALA A 30 -8.30 1.14 -5.81
N LEU A 31 -8.44 0.70 -4.55
CA LEU A 31 -9.55 -0.10 -4.06
C LEU A 31 -10.89 0.63 -4.21
N VAL A 32 -10.97 1.89 -3.79
CA VAL A 32 -12.20 2.70 -3.90
C VAL A 32 -12.59 2.89 -5.37
N LYS A 33 -11.61 3.21 -6.24
CA LYS A 33 -11.82 3.36 -7.69
C LYS A 33 -12.28 2.05 -8.35
N ALA A 34 -11.66 0.93 -7.98
CA ALA A 34 -12.00 -0.39 -8.50
C ALA A 34 -13.34 -0.94 -7.97
N SER A 35 -13.84 -0.38 -6.87
CA SER A 35 -15.15 -0.71 -6.31
C SER A 35 -16.26 0.23 -6.78
N GLU A 36 -16.01 1.00 -7.86
CA GLU A 36 -16.96 1.98 -8.40
C GLU A 36 -17.43 3.04 -7.39
N GLY A 37 -16.62 3.32 -6.36
CA GLY A 37 -16.97 4.22 -5.26
C GLY A 37 -17.79 3.57 -4.14
N GLU A 38 -18.24 2.33 -4.30
CA GLU A 38 -18.90 1.55 -3.25
C GLU A 38 -17.85 0.90 -2.34
N GLU A 39 -17.41 1.65 -1.33
CA GLU A 39 -16.35 1.21 -0.41
C GLU A 39 -16.62 -0.15 0.21
N GLN A 40 -17.89 -0.55 0.39
CA GLN A 40 -18.27 -1.83 1.00
C GLN A 40 -17.84 -3.05 0.19
N HIS A 41 -17.61 -2.90 -1.12
CA HIS A 41 -17.23 -3.98 -2.03
C HIS A 41 -15.71 -4.07 -2.26
N TRP A 42 -14.89 -3.34 -1.49
CA TRP A 42 -13.43 -3.33 -1.67
C TRP A 42 -12.78 -4.73 -1.62
N THR A 43 -13.39 -5.68 -0.91
CA THR A 43 -12.86 -7.04 -0.75
C THR A 43 -12.82 -7.84 -2.05
N THR A 44 -13.76 -7.60 -2.97
CA THR A 44 -13.76 -8.26 -4.29
C THR A 44 -12.75 -7.63 -5.24
N ALA A 45 -12.51 -6.32 -5.13
CA ALA A 45 -11.49 -5.61 -5.90
C ALA A 45 -10.05 -5.86 -5.40
N ALA A 46 -9.88 -6.23 -4.12
CA ALA A 46 -8.57 -6.30 -3.48
C ALA A 46 -7.55 -7.21 -4.17
N PRO A 47 -7.87 -8.46 -4.57
CA PRO A 47 -6.91 -9.30 -5.27
C PRO A 47 -6.38 -8.66 -6.57
N GLY A 48 -7.26 -7.99 -7.33
CA GLY A 48 -6.89 -7.32 -8.57
C GLY A 48 -6.01 -6.09 -8.33
N VAL A 49 -6.36 -5.27 -7.33
CA VAL A 49 -5.55 -4.09 -6.96
C VAL A 49 -4.15 -4.50 -6.47
N PHE A 50 -4.03 -5.50 -5.60
CA PHE A 50 -2.72 -5.97 -5.14
C PHE A 50 -1.87 -6.57 -6.27
N TRP A 51 -2.50 -7.23 -7.24
CA TRP A 51 -1.81 -7.71 -8.43
C TRP A 51 -1.32 -6.54 -9.30
N ALA A 52 -2.19 -5.55 -9.57
CA ALA A 52 -1.85 -4.37 -10.36
C ALA A 52 -0.72 -3.55 -9.70
N GLU A 53 -0.77 -3.35 -8.39
CA GLU A 53 0.27 -2.66 -7.60
C GLU A 53 1.64 -3.34 -7.67
N ARG A 54 1.65 -4.67 -7.87
CA ARG A 54 2.89 -5.45 -7.99
C ARG A 54 3.44 -5.45 -9.42
N VAL A 55 2.58 -5.37 -10.43
CA VAL A 55 2.95 -5.49 -11.85
C VAL A 55 3.17 -4.13 -12.50
N LEU A 56 2.46 -3.08 -12.07
CA LEU A 56 2.64 -1.73 -12.58
C LEU A 56 3.91 -1.11 -12.01
N ILE A 57 4.70 -0.50 -12.89
CA ILE A 57 5.85 0.32 -12.51
C ILE A 57 5.29 1.56 -11.80
N GLN A 58 5.41 1.62 -10.48
CA GLN A 58 5.20 2.87 -9.77
C GLN A 58 6.31 3.84 -10.17
N LYS A 59 5.92 5.04 -10.62
CA LYS A 59 6.88 6.14 -10.78
C LYS A 59 7.41 6.52 -9.41
N SER A 60 8.57 5.98 -9.02
CA SER A 60 9.38 6.62 -8.01
C SER A 60 9.80 7.97 -8.58
N THR A 61 9.54 9.06 -7.86
CA THR A 61 10.13 10.37 -8.16
C THR A 61 11.64 10.16 -8.24
N ALA A 62 12.16 10.01 -9.46
CA ALA A 62 13.56 10.16 -9.74
C ALA A 62 13.75 11.67 -9.78
N ASP A 63 14.26 12.21 -8.67
CA ASP A 63 14.61 13.62 -8.57
C ASP A 63 15.57 13.97 -9.71
N LEU A 64 15.18 14.95 -10.53
CA LEU A 64 16.07 15.72 -11.40
C LEU A 64 16.64 16.89 -10.61
#